data_AF-A0A7V7DZ88-F1
#
_entry.id   AF-A0A7V7DZ88-F1
#
_cell.length_a   1.000
_cell.length_b   1.000
_cell.length_c   1.000
_cell.angle_alpha   90.00
_cell.angle_beta   90.00
_cell.angle_gamma   90.00
#
_symmetry.space_group_name_H-M   'P 1'
#
loop_
_entity.id
_entity.type
_entity.pdbx_description
1 polymer ?
#
loop_
_entity_poly.entity_id
_entity_poly.type
_entity_poly.pdbx_seq_one_letter_code
_entity_poly.pdbx_strand_id
1 'polypeptide(L)'
;MKVNQRNYLRRIGLRGKYQIMFSILWGLVFFCFLLPNVLCSDVRADDSGKRTGIPHIDVDDPIYKNYPKRFDGMGYIDVIEPDRILIDDTPYQLASSVAFHTPKQRHAPAKWFQKDQYVGFLQDSKGAVKDVYLLKIK
;
A
#
# COMPACT_ATOMS: atom_id res chain seq x y z
N MET A 1 -62.34 55.34 -3.65
CA MET A 1 -61.25 55.03 -4.61
C MET A 1 -61.01 53.53 -4.62
N LYS A 2 -61.27 52.86 -5.75
CA LYS A 2 -61.16 51.39 -5.93
C LYS A 2 -59.75 51.06 -6.44
N VAL A 3 -58.94 50.38 -5.64
CA VAL A 3 -57.64 49.86 -6.07
C VAL A 3 -57.84 48.50 -6.72
N ASN A 4 -57.40 48.40 -7.98
CA ASN A 4 -57.66 47.33 -8.94
C ASN A 4 -56.70 46.14 -8.72
N GLN A 5 -57.19 45.04 -8.15
CA GLN A 5 -56.42 43.82 -7.84
C GLN A 5 -56.22 42.87 -9.03
N ARG A 6 -55.58 43.33 -10.13
CA ARG A 6 -55.33 42.49 -11.31
C ARG A 6 -53.88 42.11 -11.61
N ASN A 7 -52.93 42.39 -10.72
CA ASN A 7 -51.51 42.17 -11.02
C ASN A 7 -50.79 41.15 -10.11
N TYR A 8 -51.55 40.21 -9.50
CA TYR A 8 -50.97 39.18 -8.62
C TYR A 8 -50.57 37.86 -9.32
N LEU A 9 -50.74 37.73 -10.63
CA LEU A 9 -50.52 36.45 -11.33
C LEU A 9 -49.68 36.60 -12.59
N ARG A 10 -48.40 37.03 -12.47
CA ARG A 10 -47.50 37.00 -13.64
C ARG A 10 -45.99 36.87 -13.40
N ARG A 11 -45.51 36.30 -12.28
CA ARG A 11 -44.06 36.06 -12.09
C ARG A 11 -43.69 34.82 -11.25
N ILE A 12 -44.37 33.68 -11.48
CA ILE A 12 -43.97 32.38 -10.88
C ILE A 12 -43.53 31.37 -11.97
N GLY A 13 -43.11 31.86 -13.14
CA GLY A 13 -42.56 31.03 -14.21
C GLY A 13 -41.11 31.43 -14.49
N LEU A 14 -40.22 30.44 -14.60
CA LEU A 14 -38.78 30.55 -14.90
C LEU A 14 -37.85 30.76 -13.69
N ARG A 15 -37.62 29.69 -12.93
CA ARG A 15 -36.26 29.40 -12.39
C ARG A 15 -36.03 27.97 -11.89
N GLY A 16 -36.99 27.05 -12.08
CA GLY A 16 -36.89 25.65 -11.63
C GLY A 16 -36.24 24.65 -12.61
N LYS A 17 -35.64 25.09 -13.73
CA LYS A 17 -35.09 24.17 -14.74
C LYS A 17 -33.58 23.93 -14.67
N TYR A 18 -32.85 24.68 -13.85
CA TYR A 18 -31.38 24.59 -13.82
C TYR A 18 -30.80 23.73 -12.69
N GLN A 19 -31.61 23.26 -11.73
CA GLN A 19 -31.10 22.40 -10.65
C GLN A 19 -30.94 20.92 -11.05
N ILE A 20 -31.71 20.42 -12.02
CA ILE A 20 -31.64 18.99 -12.40
C ILE A 20 -30.42 18.71 -13.30
N MET A 21 -29.92 19.72 -14.03
CA MET A 21 -28.76 19.56 -14.92
C MET A 21 -27.43 19.38 -14.17
N PHE A 22 -27.31 19.82 -12.91
CA PHE A 22 -26.08 19.65 -12.13
C PHE A 22 -25.88 18.23 -11.58
N SER A 23 -26.94 17.45 -11.39
CA SER A 23 -26.84 16.10 -10.82
C SER A 23 -26.36 15.04 -11.84
N ILE A 24 -26.70 15.19 -13.12
CA ILE A 24 -26.27 14.24 -14.17
C ILE A 24 -24.78 14.41 -14.49
N LEU A 25 -24.28 15.64 -14.42
CA LEU A 25 -22.87 15.95 -14.68
C LEU A 25 -21.93 15.43 -13.57
N TRP A 26 -22.38 15.46 -12.31
CA TRP A 26 -21.62 14.89 -11.19
C TRP A 26 -21.71 13.36 -11.09
N GLY A 27 -22.81 12.74 -11.51
CA GLY A 27 -22.96 11.29 -11.55
C GLY A 27 -21.97 10.60 -12.51
N LEU A 28 -21.65 11.23 -13.65
CA LEU A 28 -20.69 10.70 -14.61
C LEU A 28 -19.23 10.83 -14.15
N VAL A 29 -18.88 11.88 -13.40
CA VAL A 29 -17.53 12.04 -12.82
C VAL A 29 -17.29 11.05 -11.68
N PHE A 30 -18.32 10.72 -10.90
CA PHE A 30 -18.22 9.75 -9.80
C PHE A 30 -18.14 8.29 -10.27
N PHE A 31 -18.74 7.97 -11.43
CA PHE A 31 -18.70 6.62 -12.00
C PHE A 31 -17.32 6.23 -12.58
N CYS A 32 -16.45 7.21 -12.87
CA CYS A 32 -15.07 6.94 -13.28
C CYS A 32 -14.13 6.56 -12.12
N PHE A 33 -14.51 6.79 -10.86
CA PHE A 33 -13.70 6.46 -9.68
C PHE A 33 -14.05 5.13 -9.01
N LEU A 34 -15.11 4.44 -9.45
CA LEU A 34 -15.61 3.20 -8.84
C LEU A 34 -15.45 1.95 -9.73
N LEU A 35 -14.75 2.04 -10.86
CA LEU A 35 -14.25 0.85 -11.54
C LEU A 35 -12.79 0.65 -11.17
N PRO A 36 -12.46 -0.36 -10.32
CA PRO A 36 -11.08 -0.76 -10.14
C PRO A 36 -10.53 -1.16 -11.50
N ASN A 37 -9.36 -0.65 -11.83
CA ASN A 37 -8.54 -1.12 -12.94
C ASN A 37 -8.25 -2.62 -12.74
N VAL A 38 -9.16 -3.43 -13.26
CA VAL A 38 -8.89 -4.75 -13.78
C VAL A 38 -8.20 -4.53 -15.13
N LEU A 39 -7.04 -5.18 -15.32
CA LEU A 39 -6.18 -5.26 -16.52
C LEU A 39 -4.89 -4.42 -16.48
N CYS A 40 -3.85 -5.01 -15.88
CA CYS A 40 -2.45 -4.83 -16.23
C CYS A 40 -1.76 -6.15 -15.83
N SER A 41 -1.09 -6.96 -16.65
CA SER A 41 -0.79 -6.98 -18.07
C SER A 41 -0.51 -8.45 -18.42
N ASP A 42 -1.01 -8.91 -19.55
CA ASP A 42 -0.78 -10.26 -20.06
C ASP A 42 0.35 -10.19 -21.10
N VAL A 43 1.62 -10.30 -20.68
CA VAL A 43 2.79 -10.49 -21.55
C VAL A 43 3.94 -11.13 -20.75
N ARG A 44 4.16 -12.44 -20.92
CA ARG A 44 5.33 -13.03 -21.61
C ARG A 44 5.37 -14.54 -21.37
N ALA A 45 5.33 -15.27 -22.47
CA ALA A 45 5.93 -16.59 -22.54
C ALA A 45 7.40 -16.47 -22.12
N ASP A 46 7.84 -17.30 -21.18
CA ASP A 46 9.25 -17.59 -21.03
C ASP A 46 9.46 -19.11 -20.97
N ASP A 47 10.27 -19.52 -21.94
CA ASP A 47 10.80 -20.84 -22.21
C ASP A 47 11.65 -21.29 -21.02
N SER A 48 11.16 -22.27 -20.25
CA SER A 48 11.98 -22.89 -19.20
C SER A 48 12.91 -23.92 -19.82
N GLY A 49 13.90 -23.38 -20.52
CA GLY A 49 15.14 -24.05 -20.83
C GLY A 49 15.69 -24.72 -19.57
N LYS A 50 15.93 -26.02 -19.73
CA LYS A 50 16.61 -26.94 -18.81
C LYS A 50 17.98 -26.36 -18.43
N ARG A 51 18.02 -25.50 -17.41
CA ARG A 51 19.27 -24.97 -16.84
C ARG A 51 19.85 -25.97 -15.85
N THR A 52 21.02 -26.46 -16.25
CA THR A 52 22.06 -27.12 -15.49
C THR A 52 22.20 -26.62 -14.05
N GLY A 53 22.07 -27.53 -13.08
CA GLY A 53 22.98 -27.63 -11.92
C GLY A 53 23.00 -26.52 -10.87
N ILE A 54 21.94 -25.74 -10.70
CA ILE A 54 21.77 -24.90 -9.50
C ILE A 54 21.01 -25.74 -8.47
N PRO A 55 21.49 -25.91 -7.22
CA PRO A 55 20.76 -26.64 -6.21
C PRO A 55 19.36 -26.04 -6.08
N HIS A 56 18.35 -26.91 -6.21
CA HIS A 56 16.95 -26.59 -5.97
C HIS A 56 16.85 -26.21 -4.48
N ILE A 57 16.95 -24.92 -4.18
CA ILE A 57 16.61 -24.39 -2.87
C ILE A 57 15.10 -24.54 -2.80
N ASP A 58 14.62 -25.55 -2.07
CA ASP A 58 13.20 -25.69 -1.79
C ASP A 58 12.74 -24.35 -1.20
N VAL A 59 11.83 -23.68 -1.90
CA VAL A 59 11.38 -22.31 -1.63
C VAL A 59 10.71 -22.18 -0.25
N ASP A 60 10.49 -23.30 0.43
CA ASP A 60 9.89 -23.41 1.76
C ASP A 60 10.90 -23.49 2.93
N ASP A 61 12.21 -23.53 2.65
CA ASP A 61 13.24 -23.52 3.69
C ASP A 61 13.72 -22.09 4.00
N PRO A 62 13.57 -21.61 5.26
CA PRO A 62 13.96 -20.27 5.62
C PRO A 62 15.47 -20.10 5.48
N ILE A 63 15.89 -18.98 4.88
CA ILE A 63 17.30 -18.60 4.63
C ILE A 63 18.18 -18.83 5.87
N TYR A 64 17.61 -18.64 7.08
CA TYR A 64 18.24 -19.01 8.33
C TYR A 64 17.32 -19.89 9.18
N LYS A 65 17.92 -20.90 9.81
CA LYS A 65 17.28 -21.69 10.87
C LYS A 65 16.78 -20.72 11.95
N ASN A 66 15.46 -20.66 12.17
CA ASN A 66 14.71 -19.77 13.08
C ASN A 66 14.04 -18.54 12.47
N TYR A 67 14.14 -18.33 11.15
CA TYR A 67 13.41 -17.25 10.50
C TYR A 67 11.98 -17.72 10.16
N PRO A 68 11.01 -16.80 10.12
CA PRO A 68 9.68 -17.14 9.64
C PRO A 68 9.77 -17.60 8.18
N LYS A 69 8.89 -18.54 7.80
CA LYS A 69 8.87 -19.06 6.43
C LYS A 69 8.38 -18.03 5.41
N ARG A 70 7.61 -17.04 5.85
CA ARG A 70 7.01 -16.01 5.01
C ARG A 70 7.18 -14.66 5.70
N PHE A 71 7.45 -13.64 4.89
CA PHE A 71 7.48 -12.24 5.28
C PHE A 71 6.34 -11.51 4.59
N ASP A 72 5.83 -10.45 5.23
CA ASP A 72 4.79 -9.61 4.63
C ASP A 72 5.41 -8.68 3.57
N GLY A 73 6.69 -8.34 3.73
CA GLY A 73 7.48 -7.65 2.73
C GLY A 73 8.98 -7.82 2.96
N MET A 74 9.76 -7.48 1.93
CA MET A 74 11.22 -7.53 1.92
C MET A 74 11.75 -6.37 1.09
N GLY A 75 12.93 -5.86 1.44
CA GLY A 75 13.55 -4.74 0.73
C GLY A 75 14.85 -4.25 1.38
N TYR A 76 15.39 -3.15 0.87
CA TYR A 76 16.58 -2.50 1.42
C TYR A 76 16.20 -1.37 2.38
N ILE A 77 16.92 -1.27 3.50
CA ILE A 77 16.73 -0.16 4.43
C ILE A 77 17.35 1.10 3.86
N ASP A 78 16.55 2.16 3.72
CA ASP A 78 17.08 3.48 3.38
C ASP A 78 17.37 4.30 4.63
N VAL A 79 16.40 4.35 5.56
CA VAL A 79 16.44 5.16 6.78
C VAL A 79 15.67 4.45 7.90
N ILE A 80 16.21 4.50 9.12
CA ILE A 80 15.51 4.07 10.34
C ILE A 80 15.31 5.27 11.26
N GLU A 81 14.06 5.58 11.57
CA GLU A 81 13.64 6.63 12.49
C GLU A 81 13.02 6.02 13.76
N PRO A 82 12.75 6.80 14.82
CA PRO A 82 12.20 6.27 16.07
C PRO A 82 10.83 5.60 15.93
N ASP A 83 9.99 6.08 15.01
CA ASP A 83 8.59 5.66 14.83
C ASP A 83 8.30 5.07 13.44
N ARG A 84 9.26 5.12 12.52
CA ARG A 84 9.11 4.60 11.16
C ARG A 84 10.41 4.06 10.59
N ILE A 85 10.29 3.23 9.57
CA ILE A 85 11.40 2.72 8.76
C ILE A 85 11.07 2.92 7.29
N LEU A 86 12.06 3.34 6.50
CA LEU A 86 11.96 3.43 5.06
C LEU A 86 12.62 2.19 4.46
N ILE A 87 11.83 1.42 3.71
CA ILE A 87 12.27 0.21 3.02
C ILE A 87 11.91 0.37 1.54
N ASP A 88 12.90 0.35 0.65
CA ASP A 88 12.75 0.63 -0.78
C ASP A 88 11.90 1.89 -1.04
N ASP A 89 12.33 3.02 -0.46
CA ASP A 89 11.68 4.34 -0.48
C ASP A 89 10.24 4.37 0.07
N THR A 90 9.75 3.26 0.62
CA THR A 90 8.40 3.15 1.15
C THR A 90 8.41 3.30 2.67
N PRO A 91 7.66 4.27 3.24
CA PRO A 91 7.62 4.47 4.67
C PRO A 91 6.67 3.45 5.34
N TYR A 92 7.16 2.78 6.36
CA TYR A 92 6.41 1.86 7.20
C TYR A 92 6.44 2.34 8.65
N GLN A 93 5.28 2.30 9.32
CA GLN A 93 5.20 2.65 10.73
C GLN A 93 5.73 1.51 11.61
N LEU A 94 6.56 1.83 12.60
CA LEU A 94 7.07 0.85 13.55
C LEU A 94 6.07 0.68 14.71
N ALA A 95 5.81 -0.57 15.08
CA ALA A 95 5.07 -0.85 16.30
C ALA A 95 5.89 -0.40 17.52
N SER A 96 5.22 0.03 18.59
CA SER A 96 5.90 0.43 19.84
C SER A 96 6.73 -0.70 20.48
N SER A 97 6.41 -1.95 20.13
CA SER A 97 7.12 -3.15 20.57
C SER A 97 7.89 -3.82 19.43
N VAL A 98 8.39 -3.06 18.46
CA VAL A 98 9.12 -3.63 17.33
C VAL A 98 10.35 -4.40 17.79
N ALA A 99 10.53 -5.61 17.27
CA ALA A 99 11.70 -6.43 17.52
C ALA A 99 12.56 -6.55 16.27
N PHE A 100 13.87 -6.50 16.46
CA PHE A 100 14.83 -6.66 15.38
C PHE A 100 15.58 -7.99 15.54
N HIS A 101 15.85 -8.68 14.45
CA HIS A 101 16.42 -10.02 14.43
C HIS A 101 17.55 -10.13 13.41
N THR A 102 18.68 -10.68 13.83
CA THR A 102 19.79 -11.04 12.95
C THR A 102 19.95 -12.55 12.87
N PRO A 103 20.67 -13.10 11.89
CA PRO A 103 20.88 -14.54 11.80
C PRO A 103 21.53 -15.14 13.05
N LYS A 104 22.32 -14.32 13.75
CA LYS A 104 23.07 -14.72 14.95
C LYS A 104 22.33 -14.47 16.26
N GLN A 105 21.40 -13.50 16.29
CA GLN A 105 20.78 -13.04 17.52
C GLN A 105 19.32 -12.60 17.30
N ARG A 106 18.42 -13.15 18.12
CA ARG A 106 17.06 -12.64 18.28
C ARG A 106 17.07 -11.41 19.21
N HIS A 107 16.22 -10.41 18.94
CA HIS A 107 16.18 -9.14 19.68
C HIS A 107 17.53 -8.41 19.64
N ALA A 108 18.06 -8.27 18.42
CA ALA A 108 19.19 -7.41 18.16
C ALA A 108 18.81 -5.94 18.39
N PRO A 109 19.75 -5.07 18.75
CA PRO A 109 19.47 -3.65 18.86
C PRO A 109 19.30 -3.04 17.46
N ALA A 110 18.37 -2.09 17.32
CA ALA A 110 18.08 -1.41 16.05
C ALA A 110 19.33 -0.81 15.39
N LYS A 111 20.32 -0.36 16.19
CA LYS A 111 21.60 0.19 15.73
C LYS A 111 22.45 -0.76 14.86
N TRP A 112 22.15 -2.06 14.87
CA TRP A 112 22.83 -3.04 14.00
C TRP A 112 22.28 -3.05 12.58
N PHE A 113 21.12 -2.45 12.38
CA PHE A 113 20.47 -2.30 11.10
C PHE A 113 20.93 -0.98 10.51
N GLN A 114 21.61 -1.07 9.38
CA GLN A 114 22.22 0.06 8.69
C GLN A 114 21.57 0.24 7.32
N LYS A 115 21.75 1.43 6.77
CA LYS A 115 21.36 1.74 5.41
C LYS A 115 21.95 0.73 4.42
N ASP A 116 21.19 0.44 3.35
CA ASP A 116 21.48 -0.48 2.25
C ASP A 116 21.56 -1.97 2.66
N GLN A 117 21.05 -2.34 3.84
CA GLN A 117 20.92 -3.73 4.26
C GLN A 117 19.60 -4.34 3.81
N TYR A 118 19.64 -5.60 3.34
CA TYR A 118 18.45 -6.31 2.88
C TYR A 118 17.74 -6.99 4.06
N VAL A 119 16.48 -6.63 4.26
CA VAL A 119 15.66 -7.08 5.37
C VAL A 119 14.31 -7.62 4.91
N GLY A 120 13.75 -8.53 5.71
CA GLY A 120 12.35 -8.92 5.66
C GLY A 120 11.62 -8.43 6.89
N PHE A 121 10.34 -8.11 6.77
CA PHE A 121 9.55 -7.65 7.90
C PHE A 121 8.20 -8.36 8.01
N LEU A 122 7.66 -8.35 9.22
CA LEU A 122 6.31 -8.78 9.54
C LEU A 122 5.52 -7.59 10.07
N GLN A 123 4.28 -7.47 9.62
CA GLN A 123 3.33 -6.46 10.05
C GLN A 123 2.34 -7.06 11.05
N ASP A 124 1.82 -6.21 11.93
CA ASP A 124 0.70 -6.55 12.79
C ASP A 124 -0.65 -6.38 12.05
N SER A 125 -1.76 -6.65 12.75
CA SER A 125 -3.10 -6.49 12.20
C SER A 125 -3.48 -5.03 11.89
N LYS A 126 -2.66 -4.05 12.28
CA LYS A 126 -2.83 -2.63 12.00
C LYS A 126 -1.92 -2.16 10.86
N GLY A 127 -1.11 -3.06 10.29
CA GLY A 127 -0.14 -2.74 9.24
C GLY A 127 1.16 -2.11 9.76
N ALA A 128 1.38 -2.09 11.07
CA ALA A 128 2.62 -1.59 11.67
C ALA A 128 3.67 -2.71 11.70
N VAL A 129 4.92 -2.38 11.39
CA VAL A 129 6.04 -3.31 11.40
C VAL A 129 6.33 -3.75 12.83
N LYS A 130 6.14 -5.03 13.09
CA LYS A 130 6.31 -5.66 14.39
C LYS A 130 7.67 -6.35 14.53
N ASP A 131 8.11 -7.04 13.49
CA ASP A 131 9.36 -7.80 13.52
C ASP A 131 10.17 -7.50 12.25
N VAL A 132 11.46 -7.19 12.39
CA VAL A 132 12.39 -6.92 11.28
C VAL A 132 13.54 -7.92 11.31
N TYR A 133 13.83 -8.55 10.18
CA TYR A 133 14.79 -9.64 10.04
C TYR A 133 15.87 -9.31 9.02
N LEU A 134 17.13 -9.42 9.42
CA LEU A 134 18.28 -9.19 8.53
C LEU A 134 18.52 -10.43 7.67
N LEU A 135 18.27 -10.32 6.36
CA LEU A 135 18.38 -11.44 5.43
C LEU A 135 19.77 -11.54 4.81
N LYS A 136 20.42 -10.40 4.56
CA LYS A 136 21.77 -10.35 3.98
C LYS A 136 22.68 -9.43 4.78
N ILE A 137 23.79 -9.99 5.24
CA ILE A 137 24.91 -9.25 5.80
C ILE A 137 25.88 -8.98 4.65
N LYS A 138 26.29 -7.73 4.47
CA LYS A 138 27.29 -7.35 3.47
C LYS A 138 28.70 -7.68 3.96
#